data_AF-A0A956HPH3-F1
#
_entry.id   AF-A0A956HPH3-F1
#
_cell.length_a   1.000
_cell.length_b   1.000
_cell.length_c   1.000
_cell.angle_alpha   90.00
_cell.angle_beta   90.00
_cell.angle_gamma   90.00
#
_symmetry.space_group_name_H-M   'P 1'
#
loop_
_entity.id
_entity.type
_entity.pdbx_description
1 polymer ?
#
loop_
_entity_poly.entity_id
_entity_poly.type
_entity_poly.pdbx_seq_one_letter_code
_entity_poly.pdbx_strand_id
1 'polypeptide(L)'
;MFAEHLRGAVFPFVYTVELTPGGPPHTSAVYFGDVADGKAFVNGFNALLDPAVSGTVYPTGTHCRFHTEILPEWGVPGGSPAADAMAQLGCDDFLGISSIDAAGRGVVLGAATLRASLSRAEYELCRRLAIHAAAGLRLRGSLPTEDLLAIAEAVFEADGRVAQASGTATDPDQRARLARSVAQIDVARTPTKRGGELEATELWQGLVEGRWSVIEHFDTDGRRYYVAIANPALGVKVRALSPIERQVAAMAIAGEANKVIGYALGVTESTVATHLTSTLRKLGLKSRMNLINLGVALGV
;
A
#
# COMPACT_ATOMS: atom_id res chain seq x y z
N MET A 1 -1.13 7.09 -18.06
CA MET A 1 0.21 7.07 -17.42
C MET A 1 0.75 5.67 -17.09
N PHE A 2 0.25 4.86 -16.12
CA PHE A 2 0.82 3.50 -15.87
C PHE A 2 0.72 2.55 -17.08
N ALA A 3 -0.46 2.47 -17.68
CA ALA A 3 -0.75 1.61 -18.83
C ALA A 3 0.12 1.90 -20.06
N GLU A 4 0.47 3.17 -20.27
CA GLU A 4 1.29 3.62 -21.41
C GLU A 4 2.73 3.10 -21.32
N HIS A 5 3.20 2.76 -20.12
CA HIS A 5 4.55 2.24 -19.89
C HIS A 5 4.62 0.71 -19.94
N LEU A 6 3.47 0.04 -19.99
CA LEU A 6 3.38 -1.40 -20.16
C LEU A 6 3.03 -1.71 -21.62
N ARG A 7 4.02 -2.13 -22.41
CA ARG A 7 3.78 -2.55 -23.79
C ARG A 7 2.78 -3.71 -23.80
N GLY A 8 1.73 -3.61 -24.59
CA GLY A 8 0.70 -4.65 -24.70
C GLY A 8 -0.34 -4.66 -23.58
N ALA A 9 -0.34 -3.66 -22.69
CA ALA A 9 -1.44 -3.45 -21.76
C ALA A 9 -2.71 -3.05 -22.51
N VAL A 10 -3.78 -3.77 -22.23
CA VAL A 10 -5.14 -3.54 -22.70
C VAL A 10 -6.00 -3.28 -21.46
N PHE A 11 -6.89 -2.29 -21.49
CA PHE A 11 -7.83 -2.02 -20.39
C PHE A 11 -7.19 -1.89 -18.99
N PRO A 12 -6.48 -0.78 -18.70
CA PRO A 12 -5.94 -0.55 -17.37
C PRO A 12 -7.04 -0.26 -16.36
N PHE A 13 -6.84 -0.77 -15.14
CA PHE A 13 -7.75 -0.57 -14.03
C PHE A 13 -6.99 -0.32 -12.73
N VAL A 14 -7.62 0.43 -11.83
CA VAL A 14 -7.16 0.57 -10.45
C VAL A 14 -8.35 0.40 -9.53
N TYR A 15 -8.23 -0.42 -8.50
CA TYR A 15 -9.28 -0.55 -7.51
C TYR A 15 -8.78 -0.72 -6.08
N THR A 16 -9.63 -0.37 -5.13
CA THR A 16 -9.42 -0.68 -3.71
C THR A 16 -10.20 -1.92 -3.35
N VAL A 17 -9.55 -2.81 -2.59
CA VAL A 17 -10.12 -4.08 -2.15
C VAL A 17 -10.11 -4.17 -0.63
N GLU A 18 -11.16 -4.74 -0.06
CA GLU A 18 -11.25 -5.09 1.35
C GLU A 18 -11.61 -6.58 1.47
N LEU A 19 -10.74 -7.34 2.12
CA LEU A 19 -10.90 -8.78 2.32
C LEU A 19 -11.76 -9.01 3.56
N THR A 20 -12.88 -9.72 3.41
CA THR A 20 -13.72 -10.15 4.52
C THR A 20 -13.38 -11.59 4.92
N PRO A 21 -13.25 -11.88 6.23
CA PRO A 21 -13.04 -13.26 6.68
C PRO A 21 -14.18 -14.18 6.20
N GLY A 22 -13.84 -15.19 5.39
CA GLY A 22 -14.81 -16.18 4.89
C GLY A 22 -15.81 -15.68 3.85
N GLY A 23 -15.64 -14.45 3.35
CA GLY A 23 -16.49 -13.85 2.31
C GLY A 23 -15.69 -13.41 1.08
N PRO A 24 -16.38 -13.06 -0.02
CA PRO A 24 -15.70 -12.57 -1.21
C PRO A 24 -15.10 -11.17 -0.97
N PRO A 25 -14.01 -10.81 -1.68
CA PRO A 25 -13.42 -9.48 -1.62
C PRO A 25 -14.41 -8.38 -2.02
N HIS A 26 -14.44 -7.27 -1.27
CA HIS A 26 -15.27 -6.10 -1.62
C HIS A 26 -14.46 -5.02 -2.33
N THR A 27 -14.98 -4.54 -3.45
CA THR A 27 -14.37 -3.47 -4.25
C THR A 27 -15.11 -2.15 -4.04
N SER A 28 -14.41 -1.08 -3.65
CA SER A 28 -15.06 0.20 -3.30
C SER A 28 -14.83 1.32 -4.32
N ALA A 29 -13.59 1.50 -4.79
CA ALA A 29 -13.25 2.43 -5.86
C ALA A 29 -12.70 1.64 -7.04
N VAL A 30 -13.15 1.96 -8.26
CA VAL A 30 -12.66 1.36 -9.49
C VAL A 30 -12.46 2.49 -10.50
N TYR A 31 -11.23 2.69 -10.95
CA TYR A 31 -10.88 3.63 -12.01
C TYR A 31 -10.77 2.81 -13.30
N PHE A 32 -11.85 2.83 -14.06
CA PHE A 32 -11.97 2.40 -15.44
C PHE A 32 -12.43 3.61 -16.26
N GLY A 33 -12.39 3.51 -17.60
CA GLY A 33 -12.98 4.54 -18.47
C GLY A 33 -14.38 4.92 -18.00
N ASP A 34 -15.33 3.98 -18.04
CA ASP A 34 -16.59 4.07 -17.30
C ASP A 34 -16.47 3.37 -15.94
N VAL A 35 -16.69 4.13 -14.86
CA VAL A 35 -16.56 3.67 -13.47
C VAL A 35 -17.61 2.61 -13.11
N ALA A 36 -18.81 2.66 -13.69
CA ALA A 36 -19.89 1.72 -13.38
C ALA A 36 -19.61 0.33 -13.96
N ASP A 37 -19.21 0.28 -15.24
CA ASP A 37 -18.87 -0.96 -15.93
C ASP A 37 -17.63 -1.62 -15.33
N GLY A 38 -16.62 -0.82 -14.96
CA GLY A 38 -15.45 -1.32 -14.25
C GLY A 38 -15.77 -1.98 -12.90
N LYS A 39 -16.66 -1.37 -12.10
CA LYS A 39 -17.11 -1.96 -10.83
C LYS A 39 -17.85 -3.28 -11.04
N ALA A 40 -18.75 -3.33 -12.02
CA ALA A 40 -19.50 -4.55 -12.33
C ALA A 40 -18.56 -5.67 -12.78
N PHE A 41 -17.59 -5.36 -13.65
CA PHE A 41 -16.59 -6.32 -14.11
C PHE A 41 -15.75 -6.86 -12.95
N VAL A 42 -15.12 -5.98 -12.14
CA VAL A 42 -14.25 -6.40 -11.03
C VAL A 42 -15.03 -7.17 -9.96
N ASN A 43 -16.25 -6.75 -9.62
CA ASN A 43 -17.07 -7.48 -8.65
C ASN A 43 -17.55 -8.82 -9.18
N GLY A 44 -17.93 -8.90 -10.45
CA GLY A 44 -18.26 -10.17 -11.11
C GLY A 44 -17.07 -11.12 -11.08
N PHE A 45 -15.87 -10.61 -11.39
CA PHE A 45 -14.63 -11.36 -11.29
C PHE A 45 -14.34 -11.85 -9.87
N ASN A 46 -14.42 -10.96 -8.87
CA ASN A 46 -14.18 -11.29 -7.47
C ASN A 46 -15.22 -12.27 -6.89
N ALA A 47 -16.46 -12.25 -7.38
CA ALA A 47 -17.50 -13.19 -6.98
C ALA A 47 -17.23 -14.62 -7.48
N LEU A 48 -16.41 -14.77 -8.53
CA LEU A 48 -15.95 -16.07 -9.04
C LEU A 48 -14.77 -16.63 -8.23
N LEU A 49 -14.16 -15.82 -7.36
CA LEU A 49 -13.09 -16.27 -6.47
C LEU A 49 -13.69 -16.96 -5.25
N ASP A 50 -13.29 -18.20 -4.99
CA ASP A 50 -13.62 -18.88 -3.75
C ASP A 50 -13.04 -18.07 -2.56
N PRO A 51 -13.82 -17.79 -1.50
CA PRO A 51 -13.30 -17.16 -0.27
C PRO A 51 -12.08 -17.89 0.31
N ALA A 52 -11.97 -19.21 0.09
CA ALA A 52 -10.82 -20.02 0.50
C ALA A 52 -9.52 -19.68 -0.26
N VAL A 53 -9.61 -19.15 -1.49
CA VAL A 53 -8.43 -18.78 -2.31
C VAL A 53 -8.20 -17.28 -2.41
N SER A 54 -9.10 -16.45 -1.87
CA SER A 54 -8.99 -14.98 -1.88
C SER A 54 -7.68 -14.47 -1.26
N GLY A 55 -7.16 -15.15 -0.24
CA GLY A 55 -5.85 -14.84 0.36
C GLY A 55 -4.66 -15.16 -0.56
N THR A 56 -4.83 -16.08 -1.51
CA THR A 56 -3.83 -16.41 -2.53
C THR A 56 -3.87 -15.41 -3.69
N VAL A 57 -5.06 -14.89 -4.03
CA VAL A 57 -5.27 -13.83 -5.03
C VAL A 57 -4.73 -12.49 -4.52
N TYR A 58 -5.05 -12.18 -3.26
CA TYR A 58 -4.74 -10.92 -2.59
C TYR A 58 -3.86 -11.18 -1.37
N PRO A 59 -2.64 -11.71 -1.56
CA PRO A 59 -1.73 -11.96 -0.46
C PRO A 59 -1.38 -10.65 0.24
N THR A 60 -1.30 -10.70 1.57
CA THR A 60 -0.77 -9.61 2.37
C THR A 60 0.62 -9.21 1.86
N GLY A 61 0.90 -7.91 1.87
CA GLY A 61 2.16 -7.36 1.37
C GLY A 61 2.02 -6.77 -0.03
N THR A 62 3.15 -6.75 -0.75
CA THR A 62 3.28 -6.01 -2.01
C THR A 62 3.69 -6.97 -3.10
N HIS A 63 2.88 -7.08 -4.16
CA HIS A 63 3.05 -8.12 -5.18
C HIS A 63 2.88 -7.55 -6.58
N CYS A 64 3.58 -8.15 -7.54
CA CYS A 64 3.43 -7.91 -8.97
C CYS A 64 3.45 -9.27 -9.65
N ARG A 65 2.28 -9.75 -10.08
CA ARG A 65 2.12 -11.09 -10.65
C ARG A 65 1.14 -11.10 -11.80
N PHE A 66 1.38 -11.97 -12.77
CA PHE A 66 0.42 -12.35 -13.78
C PHE A 66 -0.61 -13.30 -13.19
N HIS A 67 -1.81 -13.29 -13.74
CA HIS A 67 -2.89 -14.14 -13.28
C HIS A 67 -2.55 -15.62 -13.46
N THR A 68 -1.90 -15.97 -14.57
CA THR A 68 -1.43 -17.36 -14.81
C THR A 68 -0.40 -17.84 -13.81
N GLU A 69 0.34 -16.95 -13.15
CA GLU A 69 1.27 -17.33 -12.08
C GLU A 69 0.54 -17.67 -10.78
N ILE A 70 -0.69 -17.16 -10.60
CA ILE A 70 -1.48 -17.35 -9.37
C ILE A 70 -2.55 -18.44 -9.56
N LEU A 71 -3.08 -18.64 -10.77
CA LEU A 71 -4.11 -19.64 -11.08
C LEU A 71 -3.79 -21.08 -10.59
N PRO A 72 -2.55 -21.61 -10.73
CA PRO A 72 -2.19 -22.91 -10.18
C PRO A 72 -2.27 -22.95 -8.65
N GLU A 73 -1.89 -21.85 -7.98
CA GLU A 73 -1.97 -21.70 -6.52
C GLU A 73 -3.43 -21.64 -6.04
N TRP A 74 -4.37 -21.28 -6.91
CA TRP A 74 -5.82 -21.30 -6.63
C TRP A 74 -6.44 -22.69 -6.79
N GLY A 75 -5.65 -23.69 -7.21
CA GLY A 75 -6.14 -25.05 -7.45
C GLY A 75 -7.16 -25.14 -8.59
N VAL A 76 -7.20 -24.15 -9.49
CA VAL A 76 -8.15 -24.11 -10.59
C VAL A 76 -7.53 -24.78 -11.82
N PRO A 77 -8.04 -25.93 -12.29
CA PRO A 77 -7.59 -26.51 -13.56
C PRO A 77 -7.92 -25.56 -14.73
N GLY A 78 -7.21 -25.70 -15.85
CA GLY A 78 -7.49 -24.91 -17.06
C GLY A 78 -8.98 -24.93 -17.43
N GLY A 79 -9.53 -23.75 -17.77
CA GLY A 79 -10.98 -23.54 -17.96
C GLY A 79 -11.68 -22.86 -16.77
N SER A 80 -10.98 -22.01 -16.02
CA SER A 80 -11.58 -21.23 -14.95
C SER A 80 -12.53 -20.15 -15.49
N PRO A 81 -13.53 -19.68 -14.70
CA PRO A 81 -14.32 -18.50 -15.05
C PRO A 81 -13.45 -17.26 -15.33
N ALA A 82 -12.26 -17.19 -14.75
CA ALA A 82 -11.28 -16.17 -15.08
C ALA A 82 -10.66 -16.35 -16.48
N ALA A 83 -10.39 -17.59 -16.90
CA ALA A 83 -9.94 -17.89 -18.27
C ALA A 83 -11.01 -17.57 -19.32
N ASP A 84 -12.27 -17.84 -19.03
CA ASP A 84 -13.39 -17.46 -19.91
C ASP A 84 -13.55 -15.94 -19.98
N ALA A 85 -13.40 -15.23 -18.86
CA ALA A 85 -13.41 -13.77 -18.83
C ALA A 85 -12.22 -13.16 -19.61
N MET A 86 -11.03 -13.75 -19.52
CA MET A 86 -9.86 -13.36 -20.32
C MET A 86 -10.12 -13.56 -21.82
N ALA A 87 -10.69 -14.71 -22.20
CA ALA A 87 -11.04 -15.00 -23.59
C ALA A 87 -12.10 -14.03 -24.15
N GLN A 88 -13.10 -13.66 -23.34
CA GLN A 88 -14.12 -12.66 -23.72
C GLN A 88 -13.53 -11.25 -23.93
N LEU A 89 -12.51 -10.89 -23.16
CA LEU A 89 -11.81 -9.61 -23.29
C LEU A 89 -10.73 -9.62 -24.39
N GLY A 90 -10.47 -10.78 -25.00
CA GLY A 90 -9.44 -10.93 -26.01
C GLY A 90 -8.03 -10.69 -25.48
N CYS A 91 -7.77 -11.01 -24.21
CA CYS A 91 -6.46 -10.89 -23.59
C CYS A 91 -5.87 -12.26 -23.22
N ASP A 92 -4.54 -12.36 -23.24
CA ASP A 92 -3.83 -13.59 -22.87
C ASP A 92 -3.69 -13.75 -21.35
N ASP A 93 -3.65 -12.63 -20.61
CA ASP A 93 -3.43 -12.62 -19.16
C ASP A 93 -3.90 -11.32 -18.50
N PHE A 94 -3.84 -11.26 -17.17
CA PHE A 94 -3.93 -10.04 -16.37
C PHE A 94 -2.66 -9.83 -15.54
N LEU A 95 -2.04 -8.66 -15.66
CA LEU A 95 -1.00 -8.25 -14.73
C LEU A 95 -1.63 -7.51 -13.55
N GLY A 96 -1.40 -7.99 -12.34
CA GLY A 96 -1.81 -7.35 -11.09
C GLY A 96 -0.62 -6.85 -10.28
N ILE A 97 -0.64 -5.56 -9.93
CA ILE A 97 0.20 -4.95 -8.91
C ILE A 97 -0.68 -4.68 -7.69
N SER A 98 -0.47 -5.40 -6.60
CA SER A 98 -1.28 -5.27 -5.40
C SER A 98 -0.46 -4.85 -4.19
N SER A 99 -1.12 -4.14 -3.28
CA SER A 99 -0.64 -3.84 -1.94
C SER A 99 -1.76 -4.07 -0.96
N ILE A 100 -1.64 -5.09 -0.11
CA ILE A 100 -2.65 -5.47 0.88
C ILE A 100 -2.05 -5.33 2.28
N ASP A 101 -2.71 -4.60 3.17
CA ASP A 101 -2.30 -4.45 4.57
C ASP A 101 -2.73 -5.65 5.43
N ALA A 102 -2.22 -5.74 6.67
CA ALA A 102 -2.58 -6.82 7.59
C ALA A 102 -4.04 -6.80 8.06
N ALA A 103 -4.78 -5.73 7.76
CA ALA A 103 -6.22 -5.65 7.97
C ALA A 103 -7.02 -6.14 6.76
N GLY A 104 -6.36 -6.61 5.69
CA GLY A 104 -7.01 -7.07 4.47
C GLY A 104 -7.45 -5.92 3.56
N ARG A 105 -7.01 -4.69 3.80
CA ARG A 105 -7.34 -3.55 2.95
C ARG A 105 -6.21 -3.29 1.98
N GLY A 106 -6.53 -3.05 0.72
CA GLY A 106 -5.52 -2.89 -0.30
C GLY A 106 -5.93 -2.07 -1.50
N VAL A 107 -4.95 -1.91 -2.38
CA VAL A 107 -5.11 -1.32 -3.70
C VAL A 107 -4.50 -2.26 -4.72
N VAL A 108 -5.14 -2.37 -5.86
CA VAL A 108 -4.71 -3.16 -7.00
C VAL A 108 -4.67 -2.23 -8.20
N LEU A 109 -3.52 -2.18 -8.87
CA LEU A 109 -3.37 -1.61 -10.19
C LEU A 109 -3.18 -2.79 -11.14
N GLY A 110 -3.94 -2.87 -12.21
CA GLY A 110 -3.78 -3.95 -13.16
C GLY A 110 -4.13 -3.55 -14.57
N ALA A 111 -3.84 -4.46 -15.48
CA ALA A 111 -4.23 -4.35 -16.87
C ALA A 111 -4.42 -5.75 -17.43
N ALA A 112 -5.41 -5.90 -18.32
CA ALA A 112 -5.42 -7.02 -19.24
C ALA A 112 -4.19 -6.90 -20.16
N THR A 113 -3.67 -8.01 -20.65
CA THR A 113 -2.40 -7.99 -21.39
C THR A 113 -2.31 -9.13 -22.39
N LEU A 114 -1.65 -8.86 -23.51
CA LEU A 114 -1.36 -9.84 -24.58
C LEU A 114 0.00 -10.54 -24.41
N ARG A 115 0.45 -10.64 -23.16
CA ARG A 115 1.77 -11.18 -22.82
C ARG A 115 1.75 -11.76 -21.42
N ALA A 116 2.55 -12.80 -21.24
CA ALA A 116 2.70 -13.55 -19.98
C ALA A 116 4.08 -13.32 -19.30
N SER A 117 4.80 -12.25 -19.64
CA SER A 117 6.06 -11.90 -18.98
C SER A 117 6.39 -10.41 -19.03
N LEU A 118 7.22 -9.95 -18.08
CA LEU A 118 7.77 -8.60 -18.02
C LEU A 118 9.28 -8.61 -18.28
N SER A 119 9.79 -7.57 -18.93
CA SER A 119 11.22 -7.27 -18.91
C SER A 119 11.68 -6.87 -17.51
N ARG A 120 12.98 -6.93 -17.25
CA ARG A 120 13.57 -6.51 -15.97
C ARG A 120 13.22 -5.06 -15.60
N ALA A 121 13.16 -4.16 -16.59
CA ALA A 121 12.84 -2.75 -16.38
C ALA A 121 11.36 -2.55 -16.01
N GLU A 122 10.45 -3.23 -16.71
CA GLU A 122 9.02 -3.21 -16.40
C GLU A 122 8.74 -3.81 -15.01
N TYR A 123 9.38 -4.93 -14.66
CA TYR A 123 9.25 -5.53 -13.33
C TYR A 123 9.70 -4.59 -12.20
N GLU A 124 10.84 -3.91 -12.37
CA GLU A 124 11.32 -2.93 -11.38
C GLU A 124 10.38 -1.72 -11.27
N LEU A 125 9.79 -1.27 -12.38
CA LEU A 125 8.76 -0.23 -12.36
C LEU A 125 7.53 -0.70 -11.57
N CYS A 126 7.02 -1.89 -11.86
CA CYS A 126 5.89 -2.47 -11.14
C CYS A 126 6.16 -2.58 -9.65
N ARG A 127 7.36 -3.05 -9.26
CA ARG A 127 7.79 -3.15 -7.86
C ARG A 127 7.80 -1.78 -7.17
N ARG A 128 8.27 -0.73 -7.84
CA ARG A 128 8.25 0.65 -7.31
C ARG A 128 6.83 1.17 -7.14
N LEU A 129 5.94 0.91 -8.09
CA LEU A 129 4.52 1.27 -7.99
C LEU A 129 3.84 0.57 -6.83
N ALA A 130 4.12 -0.72 -6.65
CA ALA A 130 3.62 -1.50 -5.52
C ALA A 130 4.08 -0.87 -4.19
N ILE A 131 5.37 -0.53 -4.06
CA ILE A 131 5.89 0.11 -2.85
C ILE A 131 5.21 1.47 -2.59
N HIS A 132 4.94 2.23 -3.65
CA HIS A 132 4.24 3.51 -3.55
C HIS A 132 2.79 3.34 -3.10
N ALA A 133 2.07 2.40 -3.70
CA ALA A 133 0.74 2.01 -3.30
C ALA A 133 0.68 1.61 -1.81
N ALA A 134 1.60 0.75 -1.36
CA ALA A 134 1.71 0.36 0.05
C ALA A 134 1.99 1.56 0.97
N ALA A 135 2.83 2.52 0.55
CA ALA A 135 3.05 3.73 1.33
C ALA A 135 1.78 4.59 1.43
N GLY A 136 1.07 4.80 0.32
CA GLY A 136 -0.19 5.53 0.32
C GLY A 136 -1.25 4.89 1.23
N LEU A 137 -1.38 3.56 1.21
CA LEU A 137 -2.30 2.83 2.09
C LEU A 137 -1.94 3.00 3.58
N ARG A 138 -0.65 2.86 3.93
CA ARG A 138 -0.20 3.10 5.30
C ARG A 138 -0.52 4.52 5.76
N LEU A 139 -0.25 5.50 4.90
CA LEU A 139 -0.53 6.90 5.19
C LEU A 139 -2.02 7.11 5.46
N ARG A 140 -2.89 6.67 4.54
CA ARG A 140 -4.36 6.77 4.69
C ARG A 140 -4.86 6.13 5.98
N GLY A 141 -4.26 5.02 6.41
CA GLY A 141 -4.61 4.39 7.69
C GLY A 141 -4.20 5.20 8.93
N SER A 142 -3.22 6.10 8.80
CA SER A 142 -2.67 6.94 9.87
C SER A 142 -3.09 8.40 9.84
N LEU A 143 -3.67 8.89 8.73
CA LEU A 143 -4.06 10.29 8.62
C LEU A 143 -5.20 10.59 9.61
N PRO A 144 -5.07 11.63 10.46
CA PRO A 144 -6.17 12.14 11.25
C PRO A 144 -7.22 12.76 10.32
N THR A 145 -8.47 12.79 10.79
CA THR A 145 -9.60 13.23 9.98
C THR A 145 -9.57 14.73 9.65
N GLU A 146 -8.83 15.57 10.39
CA GLU A 146 -9.05 17.03 10.34
C GLU A 146 -7.79 17.91 10.18
N ASP A 147 -6.56 17.48 10.50
CA ASP A 147 -5.38 18.37 10.34
C ASP A 147 -4.07 17.64 9.96
N LEU A 148 -3.62 17.85 8.71
CA LEU A 148 -2.36 17.33 8.20
C LEU A 148 -1.14 18.10 8.73
N LEU A 149 -1.28 19.39 9.03
CA LEU A 149 -0.20 20.23 9.53
C LEU A 149 0.21 19.80 10.94
N ALA A 150 -0.76 19.40 11.77
CA ALA A 150 -0.49 18.90 13.12
C ALA A 150 0.45 17.68 13.17
N ILE A 151 0.51 16.90 12.10
CA ILE A 151 1.35 15.70 12.01
C ILE A 151 2.50 15.83 11.00
N ALA A 152 2.67 17.02 10.40
CA ALA A 152 3.74 17.27 9.44
C ALA A 152 5.09 17.35 10.16
N GLU A 153 6.05 16.55 9.71
CA GLU A 153 7.44 16.72 10.12
C GLU A 153 8.14 17.83 9.35
N ALA A 154 7.67 18.18 8.15
CA ALA A 154 8.12 19.37 7.46
C ALA A 154 7.05 19.96 6.54
N VAL A 155 7.14 21.27 6.33
CA VAL A 155 6.33 22.04 5.39
C VAL A 155 7.28 22.71 4.41
N PHE A 156 6.99 22.55 3.13
CA PHE A 156 7.77 23.10 2.02
C PHE A 156 6.89 23.98 1.15
N GLU A 157 7.48 25.06 0.67
CA GLU A 157 6.92 25.87 -0.41
C GLU A 157 6.97 25.09 -1.73
N ALA A 158 6.26 25.59 -2.74
CA ALA A 158 6.24 25.01 -4.09
C ALA A 158 7.64 24.82 -4.71
N ASP A 159 8.58 25.73 -4.44
CA ASP A 159 9.96 25.69 -4.94
C ASP A 159 10.88 24.73 -4.16
N GLY A 160 10.36 24.04 -3.14
CA GLY A 160 11.12 23.16 -2.26
C GLY A 160 11.82 23.88 -1.10
N ARG A 161 11.64 25.20 -0.93
CA ARG A 161 12.12 25.91 0.25
C ARG A 161 11.38 25.41 1.50
N VAL A 162 12.11 25.13 2.56
CA VAL A 162 11.53 24.68 3.82
C VAL A 162 10.90 25.88 4.54
N ALA A 163 9.62 25.79 4.85
CA ALA A 163 8.90 26.73 5.71
C ALA A 163 9.00 26.33 7.18
N GLN A 164 8.86 25.03 7.47
CA GLN A 164 8.92 24.47 8.82
C GLN A 164 9.53 23.06 8.80
N ALA A 165 10.24 22.69 9.86
CA ALA A 165 10.71 21.33 10.09
C ALA A 165 10.65 20.97 11.57
N SER A 166 10.31 19.72 11.87
CA SER A 166 10.20 19.12 13.19
C SER A 166 10.60 17.63 13.11
N GLY A 167 10.70 16.98 14.26
CA GLY A 167 11.00 15.54 14.32
C GLY A 167 12.26 15.16 13.53
N THR A 168 12.17 14.09 12.73
CA THR A 168 13.32 13.59 11.97
C THR A 168 13.67 14.43 10.73
N ALA A 169 12.80 15.34 10.29
CA ALA A 169 13.08 16.29 9.21
C ALA A 169 13.93 17.50 9.65
N THR A 170 14.30 17.59 10.93
CA THR A 170 15.32 18.55 11.42
C THR A 170 16.73 18.17 10.98
N ASP A 171 16.96 16.91 10.61
CA ASP A 171 18.23 16.46 10.05
C ASP A 171 18.51 17.14 8.68
N PRO A 172 19.67 17.80 8.48
CA PRO A 172 19.96 18.54 7.26
C PRO A 172 19.93 17.68 5.99
N ASP A 173 20.44 16.45 6.05
CA ASP A 173 20.52 15.57 4.87
C ASP A 173 19.14 15.08 4.47
N GLN A 174 18.31 14.68 5.44
CA GLN A 174 16.93 14.29 5.18
C GLN A 174 16.10 15.46 4.67
N ARG A 175 16.27 16.65 5.24
CA ARG A 175 15.58 17.86 4.79
C ARG A 175 15.96 18.24 3.36
N ALA A 176 17.23 18.16 2.99
CA ALA A 176 17.68 18.45 1.63
C ALA A 176 17.13 17.43 0.61
N ARG A 177 16.97 16.16 1.00
CA ARG A 177 16.32 15.14 0.17
C ARG A 177 14.84 15.43 -0.05
N LEU A 178 14.10 15.75 1.02
CA LEU A 178 12.69 16.15 0.93
C LEU A 178 12.49 17.39 0.05
N ALA A 179 13.32 18.42 0.22
CA ALA A 179 13.27 19.64 -0.60
C ALA A 179 13.43 19.35 -2.10
N ARG A 180 14.40 18.50 -2.47
CA ARG A 180 14.60 18.08 -3.87
C ARG A 180 13.39 17.32 -4.42
N SER A 181 12.84 16.40 -3.65
CA SER A 181 11.64 15.65 -4.04
C SER A 181 10.43 16.57 -4.24
N VAL A 182 10.23 17.56 -3.36
CA VAL A 182 9.16 18.57 -3.51
C VAL A 182 9.34 19.35 -4.81
N ALA A 183 10.52 19.88 -5.07
CA ALA A 183 10.80 20.65 -6.28
C ALA A 183 10.56 19.80 -7.56
N GLN A 184 10.94 18.52 -7.55
CA GLN A 184 10.67 17.60 -8.66
C GLN A 184 9.17 17.36 -8.87
N ILE A 185 8.41 17.16 -7.79
CA ILE A 185 6.94 17.00 -7.84
C ILE A 185 6.28 18.26 -8.40
N ASP A 186 6.73 19.44 -7.97
CA ASP A 186 6.19 20.73 -8.40
C ASP A 186 6.42 20.95 -9.90
N VAL A 187 7.66 20.75 -10.36
CA VAL A 187 8.05 20.82 -11.78
C VAL A 187 7.25 19.84 -12.62
N ALA A 188 7.08 18.60 -12.17
CA ALA A 188 6.31 17.58 -12.86
C ALA A 188 4.82 17.94 -13.03
N ARG A 189 4.28 18.75 -12.13
CA ARG A 189 2.87 19.18 -12.14
C ARG A 189 2.63 20.42 -13.00
N THR A 190 3.66 21.03 -13.57
CA THR A 190 3.52 22.18 -14.47
C THR A 190 2.82 21.80 -15.78
N PRO A 191 1.84 22.61 -16.28
CA PRO A 191 1.02 22.26 -17.44
C PRO A 191 1.80 21.89 -18.70
N THR A 192 2.94 22.56 -18.95
CA THR A 192 3.81 22.35 -20.12
C THR A 192 4.50 20.99 -20.14
N LYS A 193 4.66 20.33 -18.99
CA LYS A 193 5.27 18.99 -18.89
C LYS A 193 4.23 17.86 -18.79
N ARG A 194 2.93 18.15 -18.74
CA ARG A 194 1.86 17.14 -18.72
C ARG A 194 1.75 16.31 -20.02
N GLY A 195 2.45 16.70 -21.08
CA GLY A 195 2.38 16.04 -22.41
C GLY A 195 3.71 15.63 -23.05
N GLY A 196 4.84 15.70 -22.32
CA GLY A 196 6.11 15.15 -22.79
C GLY A 196 6.31 13.72 -22.29
N GLU A 197 7.18 12.94 -22.96
CA GLU A 197 7.77 11.71 -22.42
C GLU A 197 8.54 12.07 -21.13
N LEU A 198 7.80 12.19 -20.04
CA LEU A 198 8.37 12.10 -18.72
C LEU A 198 8.95 10.69 -18.64
N GLU A 199 10.26 10.58 -18.41
CA GLU A 199 10.80 9.38 -17.76
C GLU A 199 10.04 9.25 -16.42
N ALA A 200 8.91 8.54 -16.46
CA ALA A 200 7.99 8.43 -15.34
C ALA A 200 8.72 7.96 -14.08
N THR A 201 9.85 7.25 -14.24
CA THR A 201 10.77 6.83 -13.19
C THR A 201 11.37 7.94 -12.33
N GLU A 202 11.52 9.18 -12.80
CA GLU A 202 12.07 10.28 -11.98
C GLU A 202 10.99 10.99 -11.13
N LEU A 203 9.73 10.99 -11.58
CA LEU A 203 8.59 11.62 -10.88
C LEU A 203 8.28 10.97 -9.51
N TRP A 204 8.61 9.70 -9.34
CA TRP A 204 8.19 8.88 -8.20
C TRP A 204 9.23 8.82 -7.06
N GLN A 205 10.33 9.57 -7.15
CA GLN A 205 11.33 9.70 -6.08
C GLN A 205 10.81 10.47 -4.84
N GLY A 206 9.54 10.89 -4.84
CA GLY A 206 8.84 11.43 -3.66
C GLY A 206 8.65 10.45 -2.50
N LEU A 207 8.94 9.15 -2.69
CA LEU A 207 9.24 8.23 -1.59
C LEU A 207 10.68 8.48 -1.13
N VAL A 208 10.89 9.53 -0.33
CA VAL A 208 12.18 9.71 0.35
C VAL A 208 12.36 8.53 1.32
N GLU A 209 13.10 7.54 0.85
CA GLU A 209 13.51 6.31 1.55
C GLU A 209 12.35 5.48 2.16
N GLY A 210 11.13 5.66 1.65
CA GLY A 210 9.93 5.03 2.23
C GLY A 210 9.65 5.45 3.68
N ARG A 211 10.20 6.59 4.12
CA ARG A 211 10.03 7.16 5.46
C ARG A 211 9.09 8.35 5.51
N TRP A 212 8.96 9.11 4.42
CA TRP A 212 8.00 10.20 4.35
C TRP A 212 7.03 10.01 3.19
N SER A 213 5.86 10.61 3.36
CA SER A 213 4.92 10.86 2.27
C SER A 213 4.73 12.35 2.13
N VAL A 214 4.97 12.85 0.92
CA VAL A 214 4.79 14.26 0.57
C VAL A 214 3.39 14.44 0.01
N ILE A 215 2.57 15.26 0.67
CA ILE A 215 1.20 15.58 0.27
C ILE A 215 1.16 17.04 -0.17
N GLU A 216 0.50 17.32 -1.28
CA GLU A 216 0.20 18.68 -1.73
C GLU A 216 -0.94 19.26 -0.89
N HIS A 217 -0.80 20.52 -0.48
CA HIS A 217 -1.80 21.24 0.27
C HIS A 217 -1.87 22.70 -0.18
N PHE A 218 -2.99 23.36 0.12
CA PHE A 218 -3.24 24.75 -0.27
C PHE A 218 -3.63 25.52 0.99
N ASP A 219 -3.17 26.76 1.10
CA ASP A 219 -3.65 27.66 2.16
C ASP A 219 -4.99 28.28 1.75
N THR A 220 -5.54 29.10 2.65
CA THR A 220 -6.81 29.82 2.40
C THR A 220 -6.74 30.76 1.20
N ASP A 221 -5.54 31.20 0.82
CA ASP A 221 -5.28 32.13 -0.28
C ASP A 221 -4.98 31.39 -1.60
N GLY A 222 -5.06 30.05 -1.60
CA GLY A 222 -4.82 29.21 -2.76
C GLY A 222 -3.34 29.02 -3.10
N ARG A 223 -2.43 29.44 -2.22
CA ARG A 223 -1.00 29.19 -2.39
C ARG A 223 -0.70 27.73 -2.09
N ARG A 224 0.04 27.10 -3.01
CA ARG A 224 0.45 25.71 -2.90
C ARG A 224 1.66 25.56 -1.98
N TYR A 225 1.58 24.57 -1.11
CA TYR A 225 2.70 24.06 -0.32
C TYR A 225 2.61 22.54 -0.23
N TYR A 226 3.65 21.94 0.34
CA TYR A 226 3.79 20.51 0.48
C TYR A 226 4.09 20.14 1.92
N VAL A 227 3.36 19.16 2.45
CA VAL A 227 3.57 18.63 3.81
C VAL A 227 4.24 17.27 3.71
N ALA A 228 5.35 17.10 4.43
CA ALA A 228 6.03 15.83 4.59
C ALA A 228 5.58 15.18 5.89
N ILE A 229 4.90 14.05 5.78
CA ILE A 229 4.38 13.28 6.92
C ILE A 229 5.22 12.03 7.10
N ALA A 230 5.64 11.76 8.34
CA ALA A 230 6.33 10.53 8.67
C ALA A 230 5.45 9.31 8.36
N ASN A 231 5.93 8.45 7.47
CA ASN A 231 5.30 7.20 7.05
C ASN A 231 6.33 6.06 6.97
N PRO A 232 7.01 5.73 8.10
CA PRO A 232 8.02 4.70 8.12
C PRO A 232 7.44 3.33 7.72
N ALA A 233 8.19 2.61 6.87
CA ALA A 233 7.88 1.23 6.53
C ALA A 233 7.75 0.35 7.78
N LEU A 234 6.92 -0.69 7.69
CA LEU A 234 6.59 -1.54 8.84
C LEU A 234 7.82 -2.17 9.51
N GLY A 235 8.83 -2.57 8.73
CA GLY A 235 10.08 -3.10 9.29
C GLY A 235 10.83 -2.10 10.20
N VAL A 236 10.72 -0.79 9.95
CA VAL A 236 11.25 0.25 10.85
C VAL A 236 10.41 0.32 12.12
N LYS A 237 9.07 0.27 12.00
CA LYS A 237 8.16 0.28 13.16
C LYS A 237 8.35 -0.92 14.07
N VAL A 238 8.57 -2.11 13.51
CA VAL A 238 8.87 -3.34 14.26
C VAL A 238 10.20 -3.21 15.03
N ARG A 239 11.23 -2.61 14.44
CA ARG A 239 12.50 -2.33 15.12
C ARG A 239 12.36 -1.31 16.27
N ALA A 240 11.37 -0.42 16.21
CA ALA A 240 11.08 0.56 17.26
C ALA A 240 10.31 0.00 18.47
N LEU A 241 9.85 -1.26 18.41
CA LEU A 241 9.29 -1.93 19.58
C LEU A 241 10.37 -2.13 20.66
N SER A 242 9.98 -2.04 21.93
CA SER A 242 10.84 -2.43 23.04
C SER A 242 10.98 -3.96 23.11
N PRO A 243 11.97 -4.49 23.85
CA PRO A 243 12.11 -5.93 24.05
C PRO A 243 10.83 -6.57 24.61
N ILE A 244 10.18 -5.93 25.59
CA ILE A 244 8.94 -6.45 26.20
C ILE A 244 7.75 -6.37 25.22
N GLU A 245 7.65 -5.30 24.43
CA GLU A 245 6.61 -5.16 23.40
C GLU A 245 6.74 -6.25 22.34
N ARG A 246 7.97 -6.63 21.95
CA ARG A 246 8.22 -7.75 21.03
C ARG A 246 7.81 -9.09 21.61
N GLN A 247 8.13 -9.36 22.88
CA GLN A 247 7.75 -10.60 23.57
C GLN A 247 6.23 -10.73 23.68
N VAL A 248 5.56 -9.67 24.13
CA VAL A 248 4.09 -9.61 24.20
C VAL A 248 3.47 -9.79 22.82
N ALA A 249 4.02 -9.15 21.78
CA ALA A 249 3.53 -9.30 20.41
C ALA A 249 3.66 -10.74 19.91
N ALA A 250 4.82 -11.37 20.09
CA ALA A 250 5.06 -12.74 19.65
C ALA A 250 4.10 -13.74 20.31
N MET A 251 3.91 -13.65 21.62
CA MET A 251 2.94 -14.52 22.32
C MET A 251 1.50 -14.21 21.91
N ALA A 252 1.16 -12.94 21.67
CA ALA A 252 -0.17 -12.56 21.21
C ALA A 252 -0.48 -13.09 19.80
N ILE A 253 0.52 -13.09 18.91
CA ILE A 253 0.48 -13.70 17.56
C ILE A 253 0.25 -15.20 17.67
N ALA A 254 0.95 -15.87 18.60
CA ALA A 254 0.75 -17.29 18.90
C ALA A 254 -0.62 -17.61 19.53
N GLY A 255 -1.48 -16.62 19.75
CA GLY A 255 -2.84 -16.81 20.27
C GLY A 255 -2.98 -16.72 21.79
N GLU A 256 -1.90 -16.43 22.52
CA GLU A 256 -1.90 -16.50 24.00
C GLU A 256 -2.75 -15.42 24.66
N ALA A 257 -3.61 -15.79 25.62
CA ALA A 257 -4.41 -14.81 26.35
C ALA A 257 -3.52 -13.90 27.22
N ASN A 258 -3.93 -12.65 27.45
CA ASN A 258 -3.13 -11.68 28.22
C ASN A 258 -2.74 -12.21 29.62
N LYS A 259 -3.62 -12.99 30.24
CA LYS A 259 -3.36 -13.67 31.52
C LYS A 259 -2.19 -14.67 31.43
N VAL A 260 -2.12 -15.46 30.36
CA VAL A 260 -1.05 -16.44 30.13
C VAL A 260 0.27 -15.71 29.84
N ILE A 261 0.22 -14.68 29.01
CA ILE A 261 1.39 -13.82 28.72
C ILE A 261 1.91 -13.17 30.02
N GLY A 262 1.01 -12.66 30.86
CA GLY A 262 1.38 -12.04 32.13
C GLY A 262 2.07 -13.02 33.06
N TYR A 263 1.52 -14.22 33.19
CA TYR A 263 2.14 -15.30 33.95
C TYR A 263 3.54 -15.65 33.42
N ALA A 264 3.70 -15.82 32.11
CA ALA A 264 4.97 -16.20 31.48
C ALA A 264 6.05 -15.10 31.61
N LEU A 265 5.65 -13.83 31.57
CA LEU A 265 6.56 -12.68 31.63
C LEU A 265 6.74 -12.11 33.04
N GLY A 266 6.05 -12.67 34.06
CA GLY A 266 6.13 -12.18 35.44
C GLY A 266 5.50 -10.80 35.65
N VAL A 267 4.49 -10.43 34.86
CA VAL A 267 3.79 -9.13 34.94
C VAL A 267 2.29 -9.31 35.03
N THR A 268 1.56 -8.26 35.42
CA THR A 268 0.10 -8.33 35.49
C THR A 268 -0.55 -8.36 34.11
N GLU A 269 -1.76 -8.93 34.02
CA GLU A 269 -2.57 -8.91 32.79
C GLU A 269 -2.81 -7.47 32.27
N SER A 270 -3.03 -6.52 33.17
CA SER A 270 -3.17 -5.09 32.83
C SER A 270 -1.89 -4.48 32.24
N THR A 271 -0.73 -4.94 32.69
CA THR A 271 0.58 -4.54 32.15
C THR A 271 0.75 -5.08 30.73
N VAL A 272 0.36 -6.34 30.49
CA VAL A 272 0.33 -6.92 29.13
C VAL A 272 -0.60 -6.13 28.21
N ALA A 273 -1.81 -5.79 28.66
CA ALA A 273 -2.75 -4.99 27.87
C ALA A 273 -2.17 -3.61 27.50
N THR A 274 -1.44 -2.99 28.42
CA THR A 274 -0.74 -1.71 28.18
C THR A 274 0.36 -1.85 27.12
N HIS A 275 1.21 -2.88 27.23
CA HIS A 275 2.22 -3.16 26.22
C HIS A 275 1.60 -3.48 24.86
N LEU A 276 0.53 -4.28 24.82
CA LEU A 276 -0.16 -4.61 23.59
C LEU A 276 -0.78 -3.36 22.93
N THR A 277 -1.38 -2.47 23.71
CA THR A 277 -1.90 -1.18 23.23
C THR A 277 -0.77 -0.32 22.64
N SER A 278 0.37 -0.24 23.32
CA SER A 278 1.55 0.48 22.82
C SER A 278 2.08 -0.13 21.53
N THR A 279 2.18 -1.46 21.46
CA THR A 279 2.59 -2.21 20.25
C THR A 279 1.67 -1.92 19.08
N LEU A 280 0.35 -2.05 19.26
CA LEU A 280 -0.63 -1.80 18.21
C LEU A 280 -0.50 -0.37 17.68
N ARG A 281 -0.40 0.62 18.58
CA ARG A 281 -0.17 2.03 18.21
C ARG A 281 1.13 2.22 17.43
N LYS A 282 2.25 1.67 17.91
CA LYS A 282 3.57 1.79 17.24
C LYS A 282 3.58 1.16 15.85
N LEU A 283 2.86 0.06 15.67
CA LEU A 283 2.73 -0.61 14.37
C LEU A 283 1.66 0.02 13.47
N GLY A 284 0.77 0.86 14.01
CA GLY A 284 -0.36 1.45 13.29
C GLY A 284 -1.50 0.45 13.07
N LEU A 285 -1.64 -0.53 13.95
CA LEU A 285 -2.67 -1.56 13.91
C LEU A 285 -3.82 -1.19 14.85
N LYS A 286 -5.06 -1.53 14.45
CA LYS A 286 -6.26 -1.17 15.21
C LYS A 286 -6.73 -2.26 16.18
N SER A 287 -6.31 -3.51 15.96
CA SER A 287 -6.78 -4.63 16.75
C SER A 287 -5.72 -5.72 16.92
N ARG A 288 -5.90 -6.55 17.94
CA ARG A 288 -5.12 -7.77 18.16
C ARG A 288 -5.22 -8.73 16.96
N MET A 289 -6.38 -8.80 16.31
CA MET A 289 -6.56 -9.60 15.09
C MET A 289 -5.63 -9.11 13.96
N ASN A 290 -5.50 -7.80 13.76
CA ASN A 290 -4.56 -7.27 12.76
C ASN A 290 -3.10 -7.61 13.09
N LEU A 291 -2.75 -7.73 14.37
CA LEU A 291 -1.42 -8.16 14.79
C LEU A 291 -1.18 -9.64 14.48
N ILE A 292 -2.17 -10.51 14.71
CA ILE A 292 -2.09 -11.93 14.36
C ILE A 292 -1.95 -12.11 12.84
N ASN A 293 -2.81 -11.44 12.06
CA ASN A 293 -2.72 -11.47 10.59
C ASN A 293 -1.37 -10.99 10.07
N LEU A 294 -0.78 -10.00 10.74
CA LEU A 294 0.57 -9.53 10.42
C LEU A 294 1.63 -10.61 10.70
N GLY A 295 1.53 -11.32 11.82
CA GLY A 295 2.44 -12.44 12.14
C GLY A 295 2.38 -13.53 11.07
N VAL A 296 1.17 -13.98 10.73
CA VAL A 296 0.93 -14.97 9.66
C VAL A 296 1.55 -14.52 8.33
N ALA A 297 1.36 -13.26 7.94
CA ALA A 297 1.92 -12.71 6.71
C ALA A 297 3.45 -12.64 6.70
N LEU A 298 4.08 -12.58 7.88
CA LEU A 298 5.53 -12.56 8.05
C LEU A 298 6.12 -13.96 8.31
N GLY A 299 5.28 -14.99 8.40
CA GLY A 299 5.70 -16.37 8.66
C GLY A 299 6.17 -16.61 10.10
N VAL A 300 5.63 -15.87 11.07
CA VAL A 300 5.97 -15.96 12.51
C VAL A 300 4.75 -16.14 13.40
#